data_AF-A0A8T3W993-F1
#
_entry.id   AF-A0A8T3W993-F1
#
_cell.length_a   1.000
_cell.length_b   1.000
_cell.length_c   1.000
_cell.angle_alpha   90.00
_cell.angle_beta   90.00
_cell.angle_gamma   90.00
#
_symmetry.space_group_name_H-M   'P 1'
#
loop_
_entity.id
_entity.type
_entity.pdbx_description
1 polymer ?
#
loop_
_entity_poly.entity_id
_entity_poly.type
_entity_poly.pdbx_seq_one_letter_code
_entity_poly.pdbx_strand_id
1 'polypeptide(L)'
;EKIYKEQKETGKVLAVSEFIKILGKEINNEESILYWCWKNGIKVYCPAITDGSTGDMIHFFMYKNPDFKMDILSDIHELNEFSITRKKTGMIILGRGIMKHHILNANLMRNGADYSVYVNTGEEWDGADSNARPDEGVAWGKVKGKGESMKIFGDATILFPLLVAKTFAKQLETK
;
A
#
# COMPACT_ATOMS: atom_id res chain seq x y z
N GLU A 1 -16.30 -18.13 -1.83
CA GLU A 1 -17.68 -18.56 -1.53
C GLU A 1 -18.38 -17.69 -0.48
N LYS A 2 -17.92 -17.64 0.78
CA LYS A 2 -18.54 -16.81 1.84
C LYS A 2 -18.78 -15.34 1.43
N ILE A 3 -17.75 -14.71 0.85
CA ILE A 3 -17.82 -13.32 0.37
C ILE A 3 -18.86 -13.15 -0.76
N TYR A 4 -18.90 -14.11 -1.69
CA TYR A 4 -19.88 -14.08 -2.78
C TYR A 4 -21.31 -14.27 -2.25
N LYS A 5 -21.51 -15.17 -1.28
CA LYS A 5 -22.82 -15.36 -0.62
C LYS A 5 -23.29 -14.06 0.04
N GLU A 6 -22.43 -13.39 0.80
CA GLU A 6 -22.73 -12.09 1.42
C GLU A 6 -23.06 -11.02 0.36
N GLN A 7 -22.31 -10.99 -0.74
CA GLN A 7 -22.58 -10.08 -1.87
C GLN A 7 -23.96 -10.35 -2.49
N LYS A 8 -24.39 -11.61 -2.61
CA LYS A 8 -25.72 -11.97 -3.15
C LYS A 8 -26.86 -11.64 -2.19
N GLU A 9 -26.65 -11.80 -0.89
CA GLU A 9 -27.65 -11.53 0.13
C GLU A 9 -27.84 -10.03 0.39
N THR A 10 -26.75 -9.26 0.38
CA THR A 10 -26.76 -7.84 0.76
C THR A 10 -26.70 -6.89 -0.43
N GLY A 11 -26.30 -7.37 -1.61
CA GLY A 11 -25.96 -6.54 -2.77
C GLY A 11 -24.66 -5.74 -2.61
N LYS A 12 -23.96 -5.86 -1.47
CA LYS A 12 -22.74 -5.10 -1.18
C LYS A 12 -21.56 -5.69 -1.95
N VAL A 13 -20.94 -4.87 -2.80
CA VAL A 13 -19.67 -5.21 -3.44
C VAL A 13 -18.54 -4.87 -2.48
N LEU A 14 -17.66 -5.83 -2.22
CA LEU A 14 -16.62 -5.69 -1.22
C LEU A 14 -15.39 -4.98 -1.81
N ALA A 15 -14.82 -4.05 -1.06
CA ALA A 15 -13.60 -3.36 -1.45
C ALA A 15 -12.38 -4.30 -1.31
N VAL A 16 -11.34 -4.10 -2.13
CA VAL A 16 -10.16 -4.99 -2.13
C VAL A 16 -9.45 -5.01 -0.77
N SER A 17 -9.34 -3.88 -0.08
CA SER A 17 -8.73 -3.82 1.25
C SER A 17 -9.49 -4.64 2.30
N GLU A 18 -10.82 -4.64 2.24
CA GLU A 18 -11.66 -5.49 3.08
C GLU A 18 -11.50 -6.98 2.72
N PHE A 19 -11.30 -7.30 1.44
CA PHE A 19 -11.03 -8.68 1.00
C PHE A 19 -9.71 -9.17 1.61
N ILE A 20 -8.65 -8.37 1.51
CA ILE A 20 -7.33 -8.68 2.09
C ILE A 20 -7.40 -8.82 3.61
N LYS A 21 -8.17 -7.95 4.28
CA LYS A 21 -8.41 -8.03 5.72
C LYS A 21 -9.11 -9.34 6.12
N ILE A 22 -10.07 -9.81 5.33
CA ILE A 22 -10.69 -11.13 5.55
C ILE A 22 -9.64 -12.24 5.38
N LEU A 23 -8.79 -12.18 4.35
CA LEU A 23 -7.71 -13.17 4.18
C LEU A 23 -6.76 -13.18 5.40
N GLY A 24 -6.38 -12.00 5.91
CA GLY A 24 -5.56 -11.87 7.10
C GLY A 24 -6.21 -12.43 8.38
N LYS A 25 -7.54 -12.36 8.48
CA LYS A 25 -8.29 -13.01 9.56
C LYS A 25 -8.33 -14.54 9.40
N GLU A 26 -8.66 -15.02 8.21
CA GLU A 26 -8.91 -16.44 7.95
C GLU A 26 -7.60 -17.26 7.95
N ILE A 27 -6.45 -16.66 7.59
CA ILE A 27 -5.15 -17.36 7.65
C ILE A 27 -4.74 -17.74 9.08
N ASN A 28 -5.16 -16.95 10.08
CA ASN A 28 -4.95 -17.18 11.51
C ASN A 28 -3.55 -17.70 11.90
N ASN A 29 -2.49 -17.13 11.29
CA ASN A 29 -1.11 -17.52 11.51
C ASN A 29 -0.27 -16.27 11.85
N GLU A 30 0.40 -16.29 13.01
CA GLU A 30 1.21 -15.18 13.50
C GLU A 30 2.48 -14.92 12.68
N GLU A 31 2.90 -15.85 11.82
CA GLU A 31 3.99 -15.62 10.86
C GLU A 31 3.55 -14.76 9.66
N SER A 32 2.25 -14.56 9.46
CA SER A 32 1.71 -13.77 8.35
C SER A 32 1.64 -12.28 8.68
N ILE A 33 2.17 -11.44 7.78
CA ILE A 33 2.01 -9.98 7.86
C ILE A 33 0.52 -9.59 7.84
N LEU A 34 -0.29 -10.25 7.00
CA LEU A 34 -1.72 -9.93 6.87
C LEU A 34 -2.51 -10.23 8.14
N TYR A 35 -2.09 -11.24 8.91
CA TYR A 35 -2.67 -11.52 10.23
C TYR A 35 -2.48 -10.34 11.18
N TRP A 36 -1.25 -9.81 11.27
CA TRP A 36 -0.96 -8.66 12.11
C TRP A 36 -1.60 -7.37 11.61
N CYS A 37 -1.72 -7.19 10.29
CA CYS A 37 -2.47 -6.06 9.73
C CYS A 37 -3.94 -6.10 10.16
N TRP A 38 -4.60 -7.26 10.02
CA TRP A 38 -5.98 -7.43 10.48
C TRP A 38 -6.12 -7.22 11.99
N LYS A 39 -5.28 -7.86 12.80
CA LYS A 39 -5.34 -7.82 14.27
C LYS A 39 -5.16 -6.40 14.84
N ASN A 40 -4.34 -5.58 14.18
CA ASN A 40 -4.08 -4.20 14.59
C ASN A 40 -4.90 -3.14 13.83
N GLY A 41 -5.85 -3.54 12.98
CA GLY A 41 -6.67 -2.61 12.21
C GLY A 41 -5.90 -1.79 11.17
N ILE A 42 -4.77 -2.31 10.67
CA ILE A 42 -3.96 -1.68 9.61
C ILE A 42 -4.54 -2.11 8.26
N LYS A 43 -4.94 -1.12 7.45
CA LYS A 43 -5.49 -1.36 6.11
C LYS A 43 -4.39 -1.63 5.09
N VAL A 44 -4.65 -2.58 4.20
CA VAL A 44 -3.75 -2.97 3.12
C VAL A 44 -4.47 -2.71 1.80
N TYR A 45 -3.90 -1.86 0.96
CA TYR A 45 -4.46 -1.50 -0.34
C TYR A 45 -3.67 -2.20 -1.46
N CYS A 46 -4.39 -2.79 -2.42
CA CYS A 46 -3.79 -3.43 -3.59
C CYS A 46 -4.67 -3.17 -4.83
N PRO A 47 -4.47 -2.05 -5.55
CA PRO A 47 -5.33 -1.71 -6.69
C PRO A 47 -5.24 -2.72 -7.84
N ALA A 48 -4.13 -3.47 -7.94
CA ALA A 48 -3.90 -4.50 -8.95
C ALA A 48 -3.96 -5.93 -8.36
N ILE A 49 -4.95 -6.22 -7.50
CA ILE A 49 -5.10 -7.53 -6.83
C ILE A 49 -5.27 -8.72 -7.79
N THR A 50 -5.69 -8.45 -9.03
CA THR A 50 -5.86 -9.44 -10.08
C THR A 50 -4.55 -9.85 -10.75
N ASP A 51 -3.45 -9.13 -10.53
CA ASP A 51 -2.15 -9.39 -11.14
C ASP A 51 -1.32 -10.35 -10.28
N GLY A 52 -1.72 -11.63 -10.26
CA GLY A 52 -1.02 -12.68 -9.52
C GLY A 52 -1.91 -13.89 -9.24
N SER A 53 -1.41 -14.83 -8.42
CA SER A 53 -2.11 -16.09 -8.12
C SER A 53 -3.51 -15.89 -7.52
N THR A 54 -3.71 -14.82 -6.74
CA THR A 54 -5.04 -14.44 -6.25
C THR A 54 -5.99 -14.12 -7.41
N GLY A 55 -5.51 -13.44 -8.45
CA GLY A 55 -6.23 -13.18 -9.68
C GLY A 55 -6.62 -14.46 -10.42
N ASP A 56 -5.73 -15.45 -10.50
CA ASP A 56 -6.03 -16.76 -11.11
C ASP A 56 -7.17 -17.46 -10.36
N MET A 57 -7.12 -17.45 -9.02
CA MET A 57 -8.19 -18.05 -8.19
C MET A 57 -9.51 -17.32 -8.35
N ILE A 58 -9.49 -15.99 -8.46
CA ILE A 58 -10.69 -15.19 -8.77
C ILE A 58 -11.23 -15.55 -10.14
N HIS A 59 -10.37 -15.66 -11.16
CA HIS A 59 -10.75 -16.05 -12.51
C HIS A 59 -11.42 -17.43 -12.54
N PHE A 60 -10.82 -18.43 -11.88
CA PHE A 60 -11.42 -19.76 -11.77
C PHE A 60 -12.75 -19.75 -11.02
N PHE A 61 -12.85 -18.94 -9.97
CA PHE A 61 -14.09 -18.77 -9.22
C PHE A 61 -15.21 -18.14 -10.07
N MET A 62 -14.86 -17.20 -10.96
CA MET A 62 -15.80 -16.51 -11.84
C MET A 62 -16.42 -17.42 -12.91
N TYR A 63 -15.76 -18.51 -13.33
CA TYR A 63 -16.39 -19.49 -14.23
C TYR A 63 -17.71 -20.05 -13.68
N LYS A 64 -17.79 -20.25 -12.36
CA LYS A 64 -19.00 -20.72 -11.67
C LYS A 64 -19.88 -19.58 -11.18
N ASN A 65 -19.32 -18.38 -11.01
CA ASN A 65 -19.96 -17.23 -10.40
C ASN A 65 -19.68 -15.96 -11.24
N PRO A 66 -20.26 -15.84 -12.45
CA PRO A 66 -19.90 -14.80 -13.42
C PRO A 66 -20.28 -13.38 -12.97
N ASP A 67 -21.14 -13.25 -11.97
CA ASP A 67 -21.58 -11.97 -11.38
C ASP A 67 -20.79 -11.56 -10.13
N PHE A 68 -19.75 -12.31 -9.74
CA PHE A 68 -18.83 -11.90 -8.67
C PHE A 68 -18.10 -10.60 -9.04
N LYS A 69 -18.02 -9.66 -8.09
CA LYS A 69 -17.43 -8.34 -8.30
C LYS A 69 -16.60 -7.94 -7.09
N MET A 70 -15.57 -7.16 -7.33
CA MET A 70 -14.79 -6.50 -6.29
C MET A 70 -14.65 -5.02 -6.64
N ASP A 71 -14.65 -4.18 -5.62
CA ASP A 71 -14.60 -2.73 -5.79
C ASP A 71 -13.19 -2.19 -5.46
N ILE A 72 -12.58 -1.55 -6.44
CA ILE A 72 -11.30 -0.82 -6.28
C ILE A 72 -11.52 0.68 -6.07
N LEU A 73 -12.71 1.20 -6.38
CA LEU A 73 -13.04 2.62 -6.31
C LEU A 73 -13.25 3.08 -4.88
N SER A 74 -13.90 2.26 -4.05
CA SER A 74 -13.99 2.54 -2.61
C SER A 74 -12.61 2.65 -1.95
N ASP A 75 -11.65 1.81 -2.34
CA ASP A 75 -10.30 1.81 -1.77
C ASP A 75 -9.52 3.08 -2.08
N ILE A 76 -9.57 3.58 -3.33
CA ILE A 76 -8.88 4.82 -3.69
C ILE A 76 -9.51 6.03 -2.99
N HIS A 77 -10.84 6.07 -2.87
CA HIS A 77 -11.51 7.13 -2.14
C HIS A 77 -11.08 7.12 -0.66
N GLU A 78 -11.11 5.94 -0.03
CA GLU A 78 -10.78 5.80 1.38
C GLU A 78 -9.31 6.14 1.69
N LEU A 79 -8.36 5.71 0.85
CA LEU A 79 -6.94 6.03 1.02
C LEU A 79 -6.67 7.54 0.89
N ASN A 80 -7.35 8.20 -0.04
CA ASN A 80 -7.23 9.65 -0.22
C ASN A 80 -7.80 10.41 0.98
N GLU A 81 -9.02 10.08 1.42
CA GLU A 81 -9.65 10.66 2.62
C GLU A 81 -8.80 10.40 3.88
N PHE A 82 -8.26 9.19 4.00
CA PHE A 82 -7.34 8.82 5.07
C PHE A 82 -6.12 9.74 5.09
N SER A 83 -5.62 10.17 3.93
CA SER A 83 -4.44 11.05 3.82
C SER A 83 -4.79 12.51 4.10
N ILE A 84 -5.90 13.01 3.56
CA ILE A 84 -6.39 14.39 3.74
C ILE A 84 -6.58 14.74 5.22
N THR A 85 -7.15 13.82 6.00
CA THR A 85 -7.47 14.05 7.41
C THR A 85 -6.25 14.06 8.35
N ARG A 86 -5.04 13.73 7.87
CA ARG A 86 -3.84 13.61 8.73
C ARG A 86 -3.10 14.94 8.85
N LYS A 87 -2.81 15.31 10.11
CA LYS A 87 -1.98 16.48 10.45
C LYS A 87 -0.59 16.40 9.82
N LYS A 88 0.04 15.22 9.90
CA LYS A 88 1.33 14.91 9.28
C LYS A 88 1.29 13.52 8.66
N THR A 89 2.01 13.32 7.56
CA THR A 89 2.21 12.01 6.94
C THR A 89 3.68 11.75 6.66
N GLY A 90 4.09 10.49 6.82
CA GLY A 90 5.40 9.99 6.48
C GLY A 90 5.27 8.77 5.57
N MET A 91 6.13 8.67 4.56
CA MET A 91 6.14 7.55 3.61
C MET A 91 7.46 6.79 3.70
N ILE A 92 7.40 5.47 3.79
CA ILE A 92 8.55 4.58 3.62
C ILE A 92 8.22 3.67 2.44
N ILE A 93 8.92 3.86 1.33
CA ILE A 93 8.66 3.18 0.07
C ILE A 93 9.84 2.26 -0.24
N LEU A 94 9.58 0.96 -0.21
CA LEU A 94 10.56 -0.07 -0.57
C LEU A 94 10.22 -0.57 -1.98
N GLY A 95 11.09 -0.29 -2.95
CA GLY A 95 10.88 -0.63 -4.35
C GLY A 95 10.23 0.48 -5.18
N ARG A 96 9.49 0.05 -6.22
CA ARG A 96 9.08 0.85 -7.39
C ARG A 96 7.64 0.47 -7.80
N GLY A 97 7.11 1.09 -8.86
CA GLY A 97 5.84 0.70 -9.48
C GLY A 97 4.60 1.28 -8.83
N ILE A 98 3.48 0.55 -8.95
CA ILE A 98 2.14 1.00 -8.57
C ILE A 98 2.09 1.42 -7.10
N MET A 99 2.73 0.68 -6.20
CA MET A 99 2.75 0.99 -4.78
C MET A 99 3.34 2.38 -4.50
N LYS A 100 4.47 2.73 -5.13
CA LYS A 100 5.10 4.05 -5.00
C LYS A 100 4.13 5.15 -5.45
N HIS A 101 3.61 5.02 -6.67
CA HIS A 101 2.73 6.03 -7.25
C HIS A 101 1.44 6.21 -6.44
N HIS A 102 0.81 5.11 -6.02
CA HIS A 102 -0.46 5.12 -5.33
C HIS A 102 -0.36 5.82 -3.96
N ILE A 103 0.69 5.55 -3.17
CA ILE A 103 0.94 6.21 -1.88
C ILE A 103 1.24 7.70 -2.09
N LEU A 104 2.05 8.05 -3.09
CA LEU A 104 2.36 9.44 -3.40
C LEU A 104 1.12 10.23 -3.83
N ASN A 105 0.28 9.62 -4.68
CA ASN A 105 -0.93 10.26 -5.19
C ASN A 105 -1.98 10.49 -4.08
N ALA A 106 -2.03 9.61 -3.07
CA ALA A 106 -2.85 9.87 -1.89
C ALA A 106 -2.36 11.08 -1.09
N ASN A 107 -1.03 11.27 -1.01
CA ASN A 107 -0.43 12.42 -0.34
C ASN A 107 -0.52 13.71 -1.16
N LEU A 108 -0.68 13.63 -2.49
CA LEU A 108 -0.99 14.80 -3.32
C LEU A 108 -2.27 15.51 -2.83
N MET A 109 -3.29 14.74 -2.43
CA MET A 109 -4.59 15.27 -1.98
C MET A 109 -4.50 16.14 -0.72
N ARG A 110 -3.39 16.04 0.03
CA ARG A 110 -3.10 16.87 1.22
C ARG A 110 -1.97 17.88 1.00
N ASN A 111 -1.66 18.20 -0.26
CA ASN A 111 -0.54 19.06 -0.68
C ASN A 111 0.83 18.51 -0.25
N GLY A 112 0.98 17.19 -0.30
CA GLY A 112 2.25 16.50 -0.17
C GLY A 112 2.51 15.89 1.20
N ALA A 113 3.38 14.88 1.23
CA ALA A 113 3.85 14.27 2.48
C ALA A 113 4.86 15.16 3.21
N ASP A 114 4.92 15.05 4.54
CA ASP A 114 5.87 15.80 5.37
C ASP A 114 7.25 15.12 5.42
N TYR A 115 7.28 13.79 5.36
CA TYR A 115 8.50 12.98 5.36
C TYR A 115 8.42 11.87 4.31
N SER A 116 9.53 11.58 3.62
CA SER A 116 9.57 10.46 2.67
C SER A 116 10.94 9.80 2.59
N VAL A 117 10.98 8.47 2.70
CA VAL A 117 12.18 7.66 2.51
C VAL A 117 11.91 6.64 1.41
N TYR A 118 12.70 6.67 0.34
CA TYR A 118 12.65 5.70 -0.75
C TYR A 118 13.88 4.81 -0.70
N VAL A 119 13.68 3.50 -0.78
CA VAL A 119 14.75 2.50 -0.94
C VAL A 119 14.47 1.72 -2.21
N ASN A 120 15.22 2.01 -3.27
CA ASN A 120 15.08 1.29 -4.54
C ASN A 120 16.35 1.35 -5.38
N THR A 121 16.37 0.54 -6.45
CA THR A 121 17.49 0.39 -7.38
C THR A 121 17.29 1.15 -8.69
N GLY A 122 16.23 1.97 -8.80
CA GLY A 122 15.86 2.62 -10.06
C GLY A 122 16.65 3.90 -10.33
N GLU A 123 17.10 4.08 -11.55
CA GLU A 123 17.77 5.31 -12.02
C GLU A 123 16.84 6.20 -12.83
N GLU A 124 17.06 7.52 -12.82
CA GLU A 124 16.12 8.49 -13.39
C GLU A 124 16.18 8.65 -14.92
N TRP A 125 17.21 8.12 -15.58
CA TRP A 125 17.49 8.39 -16.99
C TRP A 125 16.41 7.88 -17.95
N ASP A 126 15.62 6.88 -17.53
CA ASP A 126 14.52 6.31 -18.33
C ASP A 126 13.22 7.13 -18.22
N GLY A 127 13.19 8.17 -17.38
CA GLY A 127 12.02 9.02 -17.16
C GLY A 127 10.85 8.33 -16.47
N ALA A 128 11.06 7.15 -15.88
CA ALA A 128 9.98 6.42 -15.23
C ALA A 128 9.63 7.04 -13.87
N ASP A 129 8.33 7.30 -13.61
CA ASP A 129 7.83 7.75 -12.29
C ASP A 129 8.33 6.83 -11.17
N SER A 130 8.42 5.53 -11.45
CA SER A 130 8.95 4.54 -10.52
C SER A 130 10.35 4.88 -9.97
N ASN A 131 11.16 5.64 -10.70
CA ASN A 131 12.59 5.84 -10.45
C ASN A 131 12.89 7.27 -10.03
N ALA A 132 11.94 8.16 -10.33
CA ALA A 132 11.96 9.57 -10.02
C ALA A 132 12.49 9.85 -8.61
N ARG A 133 13.43 10.80 -8.53
CA ARG A 133 13.92 11.34 -7.27
C ARG A 133 12.78 11.98 -6.48
N PRO A 134 12.93 12.11 -5.15
CA PRO A 134 11.93 12.81 -4.34
C PRO A 134 11.64 14.24 -4.82
N ASP A 135 12.62 14.93 -5.42
CA ASP A 135 12.47 16.27 -5.98
C ASP A 135 11.39 16.37 -7.06
N GLU A 136 11.21 15.31 -7.87
CA GLU A 136 10.09 15.26 -8.82
C GLU A 136 8.75 15.16 -8.07
N GLY A 137 8.71 14.37 -6.99
CA GLY A 137 7.56 14.32 -6.09
C GLY A 137 7.22 15.68 -5.49
N VAL A 138 8.22 16.53 -5.21
CA VAL A 138 8.03 17.92 -4.79
C VAL A 138 7.43 18.77 -5.91
N ALA A 139 7.93 18.64 -7.14
CA ALA A 139 7.42 19.38 -8.30
C ALA A 139 5.93 19.13 -8.56
N TRP A 140 5.47 17.89 -8.35
CA TRP A 140 4.05 17.53 -8.47
C TRP A 140 3.21 17.86 -7.24
N GLY A 141 3.81 18.25 -6.12
CA GLY A 141 3.10 18.44 -4.84
C GLY A 141 2.74 17.13 -4.13
N LYS A 142 3.32 15.99 -4.54
CA LYS A 142 3.21 14.69 -3.86
C LYS A 142 4.05 14.64 -2.58
N VAL A 143 5.10 15.45 -2.51
CA VAL A 143 5.94 15.71 -1.32
C VAL A 143 5.92 17.21 -1.06
N LYS A 144 5.90 17.65 0.20
CA LYS A 144 5.96 19.08 0.52
C LYS A 144 7.34 19.64 0.16
N GLY A 145 7.38 20.86 -0.39
CA GLY A 145 8.66 21.54 -0.64
C GLY A 145 9.48 21.86 0.62
N LYS A 146 8.83 21.92 1.80
CA LYS A 146 9.49 21.99 3.12
C LYS A 146 9.59 20.61 3.81
N GLY A 147 9.19 19.55 3.15
CA GLY A 147 9.25 18.19 3.68
C GLY A 147 10.68 17.65 3.63
N GLU A 148 10.98 16.68 4.48
CA GLU A 148 12.27 16.00 4.47
C GLU A 148 12.16 14.72 3.64
N SER A 149 12.98 14.64 2.60
CA SER A 149 12.95 13.52 1.66
C SER A 149 14.32 12.93 1.39
N MET A 150 14.41 11.60 1.33
CA MET A 150 15.63 10.88 1.00
C MET A 150 15.35 9.69 0.09
N LYS A 151 16.25 9.47 -0.86
CA LYS A 151 16.30 8.24 -1.66
C LYS A 151 17.64 7.54 -1.42
N ILE A 152 17.59 6.27 -1.05
CA ILE A 152 18.75 5.40 -0.89
C ILE A 152 18.77 4.44 -2.08
N PHE A 153 19.84 4.52 -2.87
CA PHE A 153 20.06 3.62 -4.00
C PHE A 153 20.64 2.31 -3.50
N GLY A 154 19.85 1.24 -3.59
CA GLY A 154 20.29 -0.09 -3.19
C GLY A 154 19.15 -1.07 -2.97
N ASP A 155 19.54 -2.32 -2.70
CA ASP A 155 18.61 -3.42 -2.48
C ASP A 155 17.97 -3.31 -1.08
N ALA A 156 16.64 -3.38 -1.03
CA ALA A 156 15.88 -3.32 0.21
C ALA A 156 16.18 -4.50 1.14
N THR A 157 16.56 -5.67 0.62
CA THR A 157 16.91 -6.84 1.43
C THR A 157 18.14 -6.61 2.30
N ILE A 158 19.06 -5.75 1.88
CA ILE A 158 20.26 -5.36 2.62
C ILE A 158 19.96 -4.16 3.52
N LEU A 159 19.34 -3.13 2.95
CA LEU A 159 19.20 -1.83 3.60
C LEU A 159 18.06 -1.78 4.62
N PHE A 160 16.93 -2.44 4.35
CA PHE A 160 15.74 -2.33 5.18
C PHE A 160 15.92 -2.97 6.57
N PRO A 161 16.54 -4.16 6.73
CA PRO A 161 16.82 -4.70 8.05
C PRO A 161 17.70 -3.78 8.91
N LEU A 162 18.72 -3.14 8.31
CA LEU A 162 19.58 -2.18 9.00
C LEU A 162 18.82 -0.92 9.41
N LEU A 163 17.95 -0.41 8.52
CA LEU A 163 17.08 0.72 8.80
C LEU A 163 16.16 0.42 9.99
N VAL A 164 15.48 -0.74 9.98
CA VAL A 164 14.62 -1.19 11.08
C VAL A 164 15.40 -1.31 12.39
N ALA A 165 16.58 -1.92 12.36
CA ALA A 165 17.44 -2.09 13.55
C ALA A 165 17.81 -0.75 14.20
N LYS A 166 18.09 0.29 13.40
CA LYS A 166 18.48 1.61 13.91
C LYS A 166 17.33 2.58 14.19
N THR A 167 16.11 2.23 13.79
CA THR A 167 14.92 3.10 13.96
C THR A 167 13.83 2.41 14.80
N PHE A 168 12.98 1.61 14.17
CA PHE A 168 11.82 0.97 14.80
C PHE A 168 12.21 0.02 15.94
N ALA A 169 13.22 -0.84 15.75
CA ALA A 169 13.63 -1.81 16.77
C ALA A 169 14.24 -1.13 18.01
N LYS A 170 15.10 -0.13 17.80
CA LYS A 170 15.71 0.66 18.88
C LYS A 170 14.66 1.37 19.76
N GLN A 171 13.54 1.80 19.18
CA GLN A 171 12.44 2.41 19.93
C GLN A 171 11.68 1.41 20.81
N LEU A 172 11.73 0.11 20.48
CA LEU A 172 11.11 -0.93 21.31
C LEU A 172 12.00 -1.29 22.50
N GLU A 173 13.32 -1.27 22.35
CA GLU A 173 14.27 -1.52 23.45
C GLU A 173 14.32 -0.39 24.49
N THR A 174 13.90 0.81 24.09
CA THR A 174 13.92 2.02 24.95
C THR A 174 12.59 2.30 25.65
N LYS A 175 11.57 1.46 25.40
CA LYS A 175 10.28 1.48 26.11
C LYS A 175 10.24 0.38 27.16
#